data_AF-A0A285TI29-F1
#
_entry.id   AF-A0A285TI29-F1
#
_cell.length_a   1.000
_cell.length_b   1.000
_cell.length_c   1.000
_cell.angle_alpha   90.00
_cell.angle_beta   90.00
_cell.angle_gamma   90.00
#
_symmetry.space_group_name_H-M   'P 1'
#
loop_
_entity.id
_entity.type
_entity.pdbx_description
1 polymer ?
#
loop_
_entity_poly.entity_id
_entity_poly.type
_entity_poly.pdbx_seq_one_letter_code
_entity_poly.pdbx_strand_id
1 'polypeptide(L)'
;MSLLEFFLAAENAFFVFCVGFILLIFVLELAGAVTGFSILGLDDGIDVDGLDLDSGDFNPLSWLSFGKVPIIVCLLSLCLSISVVGYAIQALVYLLSDELASLLVVSLCSMMPAFAINRKVVRLIAAILPSDETYVVSTNSFINEVAVVMTGTAVKGRPAEAKVYDKFGRAHFVMVEPSDDQELPAGTEVILLSRNEHLFTCARALSENRPVFIKPSPNA
;
A
#
# COMPACT_ATOMS: atom_id res chain seq x y z
N MET A 1 -26.49 36.66 -9.09
CA MET A 1 -26.78 35.42 -8.32
C MET A 1 -25.92 35.39 -7.07
N SER A 2 -26.45 34.91 -5.93
CA SER A 2 -25.62 34.75 -4.73
C SER A 2 -24.65 33.56 -4.87
N LEU A 3 -23.61 33.50 -4.03
CA LEU A 3 -22.63 32.42 -4.09
C LEU A 3 -23.27 31.04 -3.79
N LEU A 4 -24.18 30.97 -2.82
CA LEU A 4 -24.88 29.74 -2.48
C LEU A 4 -25.78 29.27 -3.64
N GLU A 5 -26.50 30.19 -4.27
CA GLU A 5 -27.31 29.90 -5.46
C GLU A 5 -26.45 29.43 -6.63
N PHE A 6 -25.27 30.02 -6.84
CA PHE A 6 -24.34 29.54 -7.86
C PHE A 6 -23.95 28.08 -7.62
N PHE A 7 -23.51 27.75 -6.41
CA PHE A 7 -23.07 26.39 -6.10
C PHE A 7 -24.21 25.39 -6.20
N LEU A 8 -25.42 25.72 -5.74
CA LEU A 8 -26.59 24.83 -5.73
C LEU A 8 -27.45 24.91 -6.99
N ALA A 9 -27.02 25.63 -8.02
CA ALA A 9 -27.73 25.73 -9.29
C ALA A 9 -27.91 24.35 -9.95
N ALA A 10 -29.01 24.15 -10.66
CA ALA A 10 -29.32 22.88 -11.32
C ALA A 10 -28.26 22.51 -12.39
N GLU A 11 -27.67 23.53 -13.01
CA GLU A 11 -26.60 23.46 -14.00
C GLU A 11 -25.26 22.98 -13.39
N ASN A 12 -25.15 22.98 -12.06
CA ASN A 12 -24.00 22.51 -11.30
C ASN A 12 -24.27 21.21 -10.53
N ALA A 13 -25.45 20.60 -10.71
CA ALA A 13 -25.90 19.44 -9.94
C ALA A 13 -24.88 18.28 -9.92
N PHE A 14 -24.19 18.02 -11.04
CA PHE A 14 -23.16 16.99 -11.11
C PHE A 14 -21.95 17.28 -10.20
N PHE A 15 -21.49 18.53 -10.17
CA PHE A 15 -20.35 18.95 -9.35
C PHE A 15 -20.71 18.98 -7.86
N VAL A 16 -21.94 19.41 -7.53
CA VAL A 16 -22.51 19.32 -6.18
C VAL A 16 -22.58 17.88 -5.72
N PHE A 17 -23.06 16.98 -6.58
CA PHE A 17 -23.15 15.55 -6.27
C PHE A 17 -21.77 14.97 -5.95
N CYS A 18 -20.75 15.26 -6.77
CA CYS A 18 -19.38 14.81 -6.51
C CYS A 18 -18.83 15.32 -5.17
N VAL A 19 -19.04 16.61 -4.82
CA VAL A 19 -18.64 17.16 -3.52
C VAL A 19 -19.43 16.52 -2.38
N GLY A 20 -20.74 16.33 -2.54
CA GLY A 20 -21.60 15.68 -1.55
C GLY A 20 -21.21 14.23 -1.30
N PHE A 21 -20.84 13.49 -2.36
CA PHE A 21 -20.32 12.14 -2.25
C PHE A 21 -18.99 12.09 -1.46
N ILE A 22 -18.07 13.01 -1.73
CA ILE A 22 -16.81 13.12 -0.98
C ILE A 22 -17.10 13.42 0.50
N LEU A 23 -17.99 14.38 0.79
CA LEU A 23 -18.36 14.72 2.15
C LEU A 23 -19.04 13.56 2.88
N LEU A 24 -19.90 12.81 2.19
CA LEU A 24 -20.53 11.62 2.74
C LEU A 24 -19.49 10.58 3.16
N ILE A 25 -18.55 10.25 2.26
CA ILE A 25 -17.48 9.28 2.56
C ILE A 25 -16.59 9.81 3.69
N PHE A 26 -16.26 11.10 3.70
CA PHE A 26 -15.48 11.71 4.79
C PHE A 26 -16.17 11.60 6.15
N VAL A 27 -17.48 11.86 6.22
CA VAL A 27 -18.27 11.72 7.45
C VAL A 27 -18.33 10.26 7.91
N LEU A 28 -18.53 9.34 6.97
CA LEU A 28 -18.55 7.91 7.28
C LEU A 28 -17.17 7.41 7.75
N GLU A 29 -16.08 7.89 7.15
CA GLU A 29 -14.72 7.59 7.58
C GLU A 29 -14.45 8.13 8.98
N LEU A 30 -14.87 9.37 9.28
CA LEU A 30 -14.73 9.96 10.61
C LEU A 30 -15.52 9.17 11.67
N ALA A 31 -16.73 8.74 11.34
CA ALA A 31 -17.54 7.90 12.22
C ALA A 31 -16.90 6.51 12.42
N GLY A 32 -16.38 5.91 11.34
CA GLY A 32 -15.66 4.65 11.37
C GLY A 32 -14.39 4.73 12.23
N ALA A 33 -13.63 5.83 12.14
CA ALA A 33 -12.41 6.02 12.92
C ALA A 33 -12.66 5.95 14.44
N VAL A 34 -13.86 6.35 14.91
CA VAL A 34 -14.26 6.23 16.31
C VAL A 34 -14.58 4.78 16.71
N THR A 35 -15.11 3.98 15.78
CA THR A 35 -15.50 2.58 16.02
C THR A 35 -14.41 1.56 15.65
N GLY A 36 -13.32 2.02 15.03
CA GLY A 36 -12.24 1.17 14.51
C GLY A 36 -12.50 0.61 13.11
N PHE A 37 -13.50 1.13 12.39
CA PHE A 37 -13.81 0.79 11.00
C PHE A 37 -13.21 1.82 10.04
N SER A 38 -12.67 1.41 8.89
CA SER A 38 -12.20 2.35 7.85
C SER A 38 -12.77 1.94 6.50
N ILE A 39 -13.43 2.88 5.82
CA ILE A 39 -13.94 2.73 4.47
C ILE A 39 -12.81 2.86 3.47
N LEU A 40 -11.89 3.79 3.71
CA LEU A 40 -10.71 3.99 2.88
C LEU A 40 -9.78 2.75 2.88
N GLY A 41 -9.79 1.97 3.97
CA GLY A 41 -9.06 0.70 4.09
C GLY A 41 -9.78 -0.54 3.53
N LEU A 42 -11.02 -0.43 3.01
CA LEU A 42 -11.75 -1.60 2.49
C LEU A 42 -11.15 -2.16 1.19
N ASP A 43 -10.35 -1.37 0.49
CA ASP A 43 -9.78 -1.74 -0.81
C ASP A 43 -8.41 -2.42 -0.72
N ASP A 44 -7.83 -2.52 0.49
CA ASP A 44 -6.52 -3.14 0.75
C ASP A 44 -6.50 -4.66 0.44
N GLY A 45 -7.68 -5.25 0.15
CA GLY A 45 -7.84 -6.64 -0.28
C GLY A 45 -8.22 -6.82 -1.76
N ILE A 46 -8.40 -5.73 -2.52
CA ILE A 46 -8.65 -5.81 -3.96
C ILE A 46 -7.30 -5.69 -4.67
N ASP A 47 -6.65 -6.84 -4.87
CA ASP A 47 -5.42 -6.95 -5.62
C ASP A 47 -5.68 -6.74 -7.13
N VAL A 48 -5.67 -5.48 -7.57
CA VAL A 48 -5.79 -5.11 -8.99
C VAL A 48 -4.46 -5.30 -9.74
N ASP A 49 -3.35 -5.52 -9.03
CA ASP A 49 -2.03 -5.75 -9.61
C ASP A 49 -1.89 -7.17 -10.19
N GLY A 50 -2.72 -8.12 -9.77
CA GLY A 50 -2.82 -9.48 -10.35
C GLY A 50 -3.60 -9.58 -11.67
N LEU A 51 -4.18 -8.47 -12.15
CA LEU A 51 -4.73 -8.39 -13.49
C LEU A 51 -3.57 -8.10 -14.47
N ASP A 52 -2.81 -9.15 -14.75
CA ASP A 52 -1.74 -9.19 -15.74
C ASP A 52 -2.34 -9.02 -17.15
N LEU A 53 -2.76 -7.79 -17.43
CA LEU A 53 -3.28 -7.33 -18.73
C LEU A 53 -2.12 -6.87 -19.61
N ASP A 54 -1.05 -7.67 -19.65
CA ASP A 54 0.13 -7.46 -20.52
C ASP A 54 -0.16 -7.82 -22.00
N SER A 55 -1.43 -8.07 -22.34
CA SER A 55 -1.89 -8.19 -23.70
C SER A 55 -2.20 -6.82 -24.29
N GLY A 56 -1.17 -6.07 -24.70
CA GLY A 56 -1.10 -5.28 -25.94
C GLY A 56 -2.19 -4.26 -26.34
N ASP A 57 -3.30 -4.07 -25.64
CA ASP A 57 -4.41 -3.21 -26.05
C ASP A 57 -4.95 -2.43 -24.85
N PHE A 58 -4.86 -1.11 -24.94
CA PHE A 58 -5.49 -0.07 -24.09
C PHE A 58 -6.13 -0.58 -22.79
N ASN A 59 -5.40 -0.50 -21.68
CA ASN A 59 -5.99 -0.64 -20.35
C ASN A 59 -6.52 0.73 -19.88
N PRO A 60 -7.84 1.03 -19.97
CA PRO A 60 -8.39 2.30 -19.52
C PRO A 60 -8.23 2.50 -18.00
N LEU A 61 -8.05 1.42 -17.25
CA LEU A 61 -7.82 1.45 -15.81
C LEU A 61 -6.36 1.83 -15.49
N SER A 62 -5.39 1.48 -16.34
CA SER A 62 -4.00 1.94 -16.19
C SER A 62 -3.88 3.48 -16.16
N TRP A 63 -4.79 4.19 -16.82
CA TRP A 63 -4.87 5.66 -16.75
C TRP A 63 -5.34 6.21 -15.40
N LEU A 64 -5.94 5.39 -14.53
CA LEU A 64 -6.31 5.78 -13.16
C LEU A 64 -5.12 5.74 -12.18
N SER A 65 -3.92 5.37 -12.62
CA SER A 65 -2.70 5.27 -11.79
C SER A 65 -2.80 4.27 -10.64
N PHE A 66 -3.27 3.06 -10.94
CA PHE A 66 -3.22 1.92 -10.02
C PHE A 66 -1.78 1.46 -9.78
N GLY A 67 -1.50 1.01 -8.54
CA GLY A 67 -0.24 0.38 -8.17
C GLY A 67 0.33 0.82 -6.82
N LYS A 68 -0.22 1.89 -6.19
CA LYS A 68 0.19 2.32 -4.84
C LYS A 68 -0.90 2.96 -3.97
N VAL A 69 -2.04 3.35 -4.55
CA VAL A 69 -3.06 4.14 -3.86
C VAL A 69 -4.41 3.43 -3.97
N PRO A 70 -5.15 3.25 -2.85
CA PRO A 70 -6.47 2.63 -2.88
C PRO A 70 -7.43 3.25 -3.89
N ILE A 71 -8.25 2.44 -4.56
CA ILE A 71 -9.21 2.84 -5.61
C ILE A 71 -10.16 3.92 -5.13
N ILE A 72 -10.57 3.84 -3.86
CA ILE A 72 -11.49 4.81 -3.25
C ILE A 72 -10.82 6.18 -3.19
N VAL A 73 -9.54 6.25 -2.84
CA VAL A 73 -8.78 7.51 -2.81
C VAL A 73 -8.64 8.09 -4.23
N CYS A 74 -8.35 7.23 -5.22
CA CYS A 74 -8.30 7.64 -6.63
C CYS A 74 -9.65 8.17 -7.13
N LEU A 75 -10.76 7.52 -6.76
CA LEU A 75 -12.11 7.94 -7.11
C LEU A 75 -12.49 9.28 -6.47
N LEU A 76 -12.23 9.44 -5.17
CA LEU A 76 -12.52 10.68 -4.44
C LEU A 76 -11.70 11.86 -5.00
N SER A 77 -10.41 11.62 -5.30
CA SER A 77 -9.52 12.61 -5.94
C SER A 77 -10.02 12.99 -7.33
N LEU A 78 -10.54 12.03 -8.11
CA LEU A 78 -11.10 12.29 -9.43
C LEU A 78 -12.40 13.10 -9.32
N CYS A 79 -13.32 12.72 -8.44
CA CYS A 79 -14.55 13.48 -8.17
C CYS A 79 -14.23 14.93 -7.77
N LEU A 80 -13.22 15.13 -6.89
CA LEU A 80 -12.80 16.45 -6.47
C LEU A 80 -12.25 17.25 -7.65
N SER A 81 -11.40 16.63 -8.47
CA SER A 81 -10.81 17.27 -9.65
C SER A 81 -11.89 17.69 -10.66
N ILE A 82 -12.90 16.84 -10.89
CA ILE A 82 -14.03 17.14 -11.77
C ILE A 82 -14.84 18.32 -11.22
N SER A 83 -15.18 18.32 -9.92
CA SER A 83 -15.93 19.42 -9.31
C SER A 83 -15.18 20.74 -9.38
N VAL A 84 -13.87 20.75 -9.06
CA VAL A 84 -13.06 21.98 -9.09
C VAL A 84 -12.99 22.55 -10.50
N VAL A 85 -12.71 21.71 -11.50
CA VAL A 85 -12.64 22.19 -12.89
C VAL A 85 -14.00 22.59 -13.42
N GLY A 86 -15.06 21.84 -13.11
CA GLY A 86 -16.44 22.14 -13.50
C GLY A 86 -16.90 23.49 -12.97
N TYR A 87 -16.72 23.76 -11.68
CA TYR A 87 -17.04 25.05 -11.09
C TYR A 87 -16.18 26.18 -11.67
N ALA A 88 -14.89 25.93 -11.95
CA ALA A 88 -14.04 26.94 -12.57
C ALA A 88 -14.54 27.32 -13.98
N ILE A 89 -14.95 26.34 -14.78
CA ILE A 89 -15.52 26.59 -16.12
C ILE A 89 -16.86 27.32 -15.99
N GLN A 90 -17.76 26.90 -15.11
CA GLN A 90 -19.06 27.57 -14.91
C GLN A 90 -18.89 29.00 -14.39
N ALA A 91 -17.95 29.24 -13.49
CA ALA A 91 -17.65 30.58 -13.01
C ALA A 91 -17.13 31.48 -14.13
N LEU A 92 -16.29 30.94 -15.03
CA LEU A 92 -15.79 31.67 -16.20
C LEU A 92 -16.90 31.98 -17.20
N VAL A 93 -17.80 31.03 -17.48
CA VAL A 93 -18.96 31.25 -18.36
C VAL A 93 -19.87 32.32 -17.77
N TYR A 94 -20.20 32.21 -16.48
CA TYR A 94 -21.03 33.18 -15.78
C TYR A 94 -20.42 34.58 -15.82
N LEU A 95 -19.10 34.71 -15.66
CA LEU A 95 -18.40 36.00 -15.73
C LEU A 95 -18.46 36.64 -17.13
N LEU A 96 -18.52 35.83 -18.20
CA LEU A 96 -18.49 36.33 -19.58
C LEU A 96 -19.89 36.58 -20.16
N SER A 97 -20.89 35.82 -19.71
CA SER A 97 -22.22 35.78 -20.33
C SER A 97 -23.36 36.10 -19.36
N ASP A 98 -23.09 36.26 -18.06
CA ASP A 98 -24.10 36.37 -16.98
C ASP A 98 -25.11 35.21 -16.91
N GLU A 99 -24.82 34.10 -17.60
CA GLU A 99 -25.63 32.88 -17.69
C GLU A 99 -24.79 31.65 -17.34
N LEU A 100 -25.44 30.57 -16.91
CA LEU A 100 -24.77 29.28 -16.69
C LEU A 100 -24.86 28.43 -17.95
N ALA A 101 -23.77 27.75 -18.30
CA ALA A 101 -23.77 26.81 -19.42
C ALA A 101 -24.52 25.53 -19.07
N SER A 102 -24.97 24.82 -20.10
CA SER A 102 -25.61 23.52 -19.97
C SER A 102 -24.73 22.53 -19.20
N LEU A 103 -25.33 21.87 -18.21
CA LEU A 103 -24.70 20.87 -17.35
C LEU A 103 -23.89 19.84 -18.15
N LEU A 104 -24.46 19.31 -19.24
CA LEU A 104 -23.82 18.27 -20.05
C LEU A 104 -22.54 18.77 -20.73
N VAL A 105 -22.57 20.00 -21.24
CA VAL A 105 -21.43 20.60 -21.94
C VAL A 105 -20.28 20.82 -20.98
N VAL A 106 -20.55 21.47 -19.85
CA VAL A 106 -19.51 21.74 -18.84
C VAL A 106 -18.97 20.44 -18.26
N SER A 107 -19.83 19.47 -17.95
CA SER A 107 -19.40 18.18 -17.41
C SER A 107 -18.41 17.49 -18.35
N LEU A 108 -18.74 17.42 -19.65
CA LEU A 108 -17.85 16.79 -20.64
C LEU A 108 -16.55 17.59 -20.84
N CYS A 109 -16.63 18.92 -20.91
CA CYS A 109 -15.46 19.80 -21.01
C CYS A 109 -14.55 19.71 -19.77
N SER A 110 -15.11 19.43 -18.59
CA SER A 110 -14.35 19.32 -17.35
C SER A 110 -13.59 18.00 -17.20
N MET A 111 -14.03 16.92 -17.86
CA MET A 111 -13.45 15.58 -17.69
C MET A 111 -11.97 15.54 -18.11
N MET A 112 -11.61 15.96 -19.33
CA MET A 112 -10.22 15.91 -19.82
C MET A 112 -9.21 16.62 -18.89
N PRO A 113 -9.41 17.90 -18.53
CA PRO A 113 -8.53 18.58 -17.58
C PRO A 113 -8.56 17.96 -16.17
N ALA A 114 -9.72 17.49 -15.71
CA ALA A 114 -9.82 16.82 -14.40
C ALA A 114 -9.00 15.53 -14.34
N PHE A 115 -9.00 14.71 -15.40
CA PHE A 115 -8.15 13.51 -15.47
C PHE A 115 -6.66 13.86 -15.40
N ALA A 116 -6.24 14.91 -16.11
CA ALA A 116 -4.84 15.35 -16.09
C ALA A 116 -4.40 15.86 -14.71
N ILE A 117 -5.27 16.58 -14.01
CA ILE A 117 -5.04 17.04 -12.63
C ILE A 117 -5.02 15.84 -11.68
N ASN A 118 -6.02 14.96 -11.76
CA ASN A 118 -6.13 13.78 -10.92
C ASN A 118 -4.87 12.92 -10.97
N ARG A 119 -4.33 12.70 -12.17
CA ARG A 119 -3.08 11.92 -12.35
C ARG A 119 -1.87 12.54 -11.63
N LYS A 120 -1.83 13.86 -11.48
CA LYS A 120 -0.76 14.54 -10.71
C LYS A 120 -1.01 14.42 -9.21
N VAL A 121 -2.26 14.59 -8.79
CA VAL A 121 -2.67 14.48 -7.37
C VAL A 121 -2.42 13.07 -6.85
N VAL A 122 -2.90 12.04 -7.54
CA VAL A 122 -2.69 10.64 -7.16
C VAL A 122 -1.20 10.29 -7.10
N ARG A 123 -0.37 10.80 -8.03
CA ARG A 123 1.08 10.61 -7.96
C ARG A 123 1.74 11.28 -6.75
N LEU A 124 1.25 12.45 -6.34
CA LEU A 124 1.72 13.11 -5.13
C LEU A 124 1.30 12.33 -3.89
N ILE A 125 0.06 11.84 -3.84
CA ILE A 125 -0.43 10.99 -2.75
C ILE A 125 0.40 9.70 -2.67
N ALA A 126 0.65 9.04 -3.81
CA ALA A 126 1.47 7.83 -3.90
C ALA A 126 2.93 8.03 -3.46
N ALA A 127 3.45 9.26 -3.52
CA ALA A 127 4.80 9.58 -3.04
C ALA A 127 4.85 9.78 -1.52
N ILE A 128 3.71 10.11 -0.90
CA ILE A 128 3.58 10.33 0.55
C ILE A 128 3.14 9.04 1.25
N LEU A 129 2.31 8.23 0.58
CA LEU A 129 1.89 6.94 1.10
C LEU A 129 3.14 6.05 1.19
N PRO A 130 3.52 5.57 2.39
CA PRO A 130 4.49 4.51 2.49
C PRO A 130 3.97 3.40 1.60
N SER A 131 4.77 2.99 0.61
CA SER A 131 4.49 1.70 0.00
C SER A 131 4.60 0.75 1.18
N ASP A 132 3.51 0.11 1.55
CA ASP A 132 3.59 -1.14 2.27
C ASP A 132 4.36 -2.07 1.32
N GLU A 133 5.70 -1.95 1.35
CA GLU A 133 6.50 -3.12 1.60
C GLU A 133 5.87 -3.71 2.86
N THR A 134 4.80 -4.48 2.64
CA THR A 134 4.43 -5.63 3.46
C THR A 134 5.74 -6.05 4.07
N TYR A 135 5.78 -6.03 5.40
CA TYR A 135 6.90 -6.37 6.29
C TYR A 135 7.62 -7.66 5.84
N VAL A 136 8.21 -7.64 4.66
CA VAL A 136 9.28 -8.44 4.17
C VAL A 136 10.40 -7.72 4.88
N VAL A 137 10.55 -8.06 6.17
CA VAL A 137 11.88 -8.19 6.74
C VAL A 137 12.68 -8.79 5.61
N SER A 138 13.53 -7.96 4.97
CA SER A 138 14.25 -8.39 3.78
C SER A 138 14.78 -9.76 4.15
N THR A 139 14.49 -10.81 3.39
CA THR A 139 14.82 -12.15 3.89
C THR A 139 16.36 -12.30 4.04
N ASN A 140 17.11 -11.33 3.53
CA ASN A 140 18.53 -11.07 3.78
C ASN A 140 18.85 -10.41 5.15
N SER A 141 17.90 -9.78 5.84
CA SER A 141 18.04 -9.23 7.20
C SER A 141 18.31 -10.29 8.25
N PHE A 142 18.07 -11.57 7.94
CA PHE A 142 18.47 -12.67 8.81
C PHE A 142 19.92 -13.10 8.61
N ILE A 143 20.62 -12.58 7.60
CA ILE A 143 22.06 -12.85 7.41
C ILE A 143 22.82 -12.24 8.59
N ASN A 144 23.69 -13.05 9.20
CA ASN A 144 24.41 -12.83 10.46
C ASN A 144 23.56 -12.89 11.73
N GLU A 145 22.28 -13.25 11.65
CA GLU A 145 21.48 -13.53 12.85
C GLU A 145 21.67 -14.98 13.31
N VAL A 146 21.45 -15.19 14.62
CA VAL A 146 21.51 -16.52 15.24
C VAL A 146 20.13 -17.17 15.15
N ALA A 147 20.09 -18.38 14.61
CA ALA A 147 18.91 -19.24 14.58
C ALA A 147 19.15 -20.52 15.39
N VAL A 148 18.07 -21.17 15.81
CA VAL A 148 18.12 -22.45 16.52
C VAL A 148 17.45 -23.52 15.68
N VAL A 149 18.14 -24.62 15.38
CA VAL A 149 17.55 -25.76 14.66
C VAL A 149 16.42 -26.35 15.51
N MET A 150 15.20 -26.42 14.99
CA MET A 150 14.02 -26.88 15.73
C MET A 150 13.70 -28.34 15.46
N THR A 151 13.72 -28.73 14.17
CA THR A 151 13.21 -30.04 13.73
C THR A 151 14.19 -30.69 12.77
N GLY A 152 14.60 -31.92 13.09
CA GLY A 152 15.51 -32.72 12.27
C GLY A 152 17.00 -32.42 12.51
N THR A 153 17.83 -32.93 11.60
CA THR A 153 19.28 -32.69 11.59
C THR A 153 19.64 -32.07 10.26
N ALA A 154 20.11 -30.83 10.28
CA ALA A 154 20.57 -30.14 9.09
C ALA A 154 21.88 -30.79 8.64
N VAL A 155 21.88 -31.32 7.42
CA VAL A 155 23.05 -31.88 6.75
C VAL A 155 23.05 -31.39 5.31
N LYS A 156 24.21 -31.39 4.67
CA LYS A 156 24.35 -30.97 3.28
C LYS A 156 23.42 -31.79 2.36
N GLY A 157 22.66 -31.12 1.51
CA GLY A 157 21.63 -31.70 0.65
C GLY A 157 20.33 -32.12 1.35
N ARG A 158 20.22 -31.98 2.67
CA ARG A 158 18.98 -32.23 3.43
C ARG A 158 18.77 -31.13 4.48
N PRO A 159 18.09 -30.04 4.10
CA PRO A 159 17.89 -28.90 4.98
C PRO A 159 16.94 -29.23 6.13
N ALA A 160 17.11 -28.52 7.24
CA ALA A 160 16.28 -28.65 8.44
C ALA A 160 15.65 -27.31 8.80
N GLU A 161 14.58 -27.34 9.59
CA GLU A 161 13.87 -26.13 10.01
C GLU A 161 14.56 -25.50 11.22
N ALA A 162 14.85 -24.20 11.14
CA ALA A 162 15.41 -23.40 12.23
C ALA A 162 14.55 -22.18 12.52
N LYS A 163 14.59 -21.73 13.78
CA LYS A 163 13.86 -20.57 14.28
C LYS A 163 14.81 -19.40 14.46
N VAL A 164 14.50 -18.27 13.83
CA VAL A 164 15.20 -16.98 13.98
C VAL A 164 14.24 -15.93 14.52
N TYR A 165 14.76 -14.96 15.27
CA TYR A 165 13.97 -13.83 15.74
C TYR A 165 14.32 -12.59 14.92
N ASP A 166 13.30 -11.81 14.55
CA ASP A 166 13.54 -10.50 13.94
C ASP A 166 13.86 -9.43 15.00
N LYS A 167 14.18 -8.21 14.54
CA LYS A 167 14.48 -7.05 15.40
C LYS A 167 13.32 -6.63 16.31
N PHE A 168 12.11 -7.12 16.05
CA PHE A 168 10.89 -6.85 16.81
C PHE A 168 10.50 -8.03 17.72
N GLY A 169 11.33 -9.08 17.78
CA GLY A 169 11.11 -10.26 18.63
C GLY A 169 10.10 -11.26 18.08
N ARG A 170 9.70 -11.17 16.81
CA ARG A 170 8.82 -12.17 16.19
C ARG A 170 9.64 -13.35 15.71
N ALA A 171 9.11 -14.55 15.90
CA ALA A 171 9.74 -15.79 15.47
C ALA A 171 9.42 -16.07 13.99
N HIS A 172 10.46 -16.37 13.22
CA HIS A 172 10.38 -16.79 11.82
C HIS A 172 11.03 -18.17 11.68
N PHE A 173 10.42 -19.04 10.87
CA PHE A 173 10.93 -20.38 10.60
C PHE A 173 11.54 -20.42 9.20
N VAL A 174 12.80 -20.84 9.12
CA VAL A 174 13.59 -20.84 7.88
C VAL A 174 14.26 -22.19 7.69
N MET A 175 14.44 -22.61 6.43
CA MET A 175 15.18 -23.82 6.10
C MET A 175 16.68 -23.51 6.11
N VAL A 176 17.45 -24.31 6.82
CA VAL A 176 18.90 -24.16 6.95
C VAL A 176 19.64 -25.40 6.47
N GLU A 177 20.75 -25.20 5.79
CA GLU A 177 21.70 -26.23 5.39
C GLU A 177 23.10 -25.82 5.84
N PRO A 178 23.92 -26.74 6.39
CA PRO A 178 25.28 -26.41 6.79
C PRO A 178 26.17 -26.06 5.59
N SER A 179 27.11 -25.13 5.77
CA SER A 179 28.14 -24.82 4.77
C SER A 179 29.15 -25.95 4.59
N ASP A 180 29.45 -26.66 5.68
CA ASP A 180 30.41 -27.76 5.75
C ASP A 180 29.68 -29.09 5.90
N ASP A 181 30.39 -30.23 5.81
CA ASP A 181 29.82 -31.57 6.02
C ASP A 181 29.55 -31.89 7.52
N GLN A 182 29.18 -30.87 8.30
CA GLN A 182 28.82 -31.02 9.71
C GLN A 182 27.34 -31.34 9.87
N GLU A 183 27.03 -32.21 10.83
CA GLU A 183 25.64 -32.47 11.23
C GLU A 183 25.21 -31.48 12.31
N LEU A 184 24.12 -30.76 12.07
CA LEU A 184 23.54 -29.79 12.99
C LEU A 184 22.20 -30.32 13.51
N PRO A 185 22.17 -31.06 14.63
CA PRO A 185 20.93 -31.61 15.19
C PRO A 185 20.04 -30.52 15.78
N ALA A 186 18.75 -30.84 15.97
CA ALA A 186 17.82 -30.00 16.70
C ALA A 186 18.38 -29.54 18.07
N GLY A 187 18.15 -28.28 18.41
CA GLY A 187 18.71 -27.59 19.57
C GLY A 187 20.07 -26.91 19.31
N THR A 188 20.65 -27.05 18.12
CA THR A 188 21.92 -26.39 17.78
C THR A 188 21.71 -24.94 17.38
N GLU A 189 22.49 -24.03 17.98
CA GLU A 189 22.59 -22.63 17.55
C GLU A 189 23.47 -22.51 16.31
N VAL A 190 22.95 -21.82 15.30
CA VAL A 190 23.58 -21.64 14.00
C VAL A 190 23.54 -20.17 13.60
N ILE A 191 24.56 -19.70 12.90
CA ILE A 191 24.59 -18.37 12.30
C ILE A 191 24.24 -18.52 10.82
N LEU A 192 23.32 -17.69 10.34
CA LEU A 192 22.90 -17.66 8.94
C LEU A 192 23.92 -16.84 8.12
N LEU A 193 24.60 -17.47 7.15
CA LEU A 193 25.72 -16.87 6.42
C LEU A 193 25.30 -16.27 5.08
N SER A 194 24.44 -16.98 4.35
CA SER A 194 23.94 -16.56 3.04
C SER A 194 22.59 -17.20 2.78
N ARG A 195 21.89 -16.69 1.76
CA ARG A 195 20.58 -17.17 1.36
C ARG A 195 20.58 -17.46 -0.14
N ASN A 196 20.00 -18.61 -0.50
CA ASN A 196 19.67 -18.97 -1.86
C ASN A 196 18.18 -19.32 -1.93
N GLU A 197 17.37 -18.42 -2.49
CA GLU A 197 15.91 -18.53 -2.53
C GLU A 197 15.30 -18.85 -1.15
N HIS A 198 14.84 -20.09 -0.90
CA HIS A 198 14.20 -20.46 0.37
C HIS A 198 15.14 -21.12 1.37
N LEU A 199 16.41 -21.25 1.01
CA LEU A 199 17.41 -21.99 1.78
C LEU A 199 18.50 -21.06 2.31
N PHE A 200 18.78 -21.14 3.61
CA PHE A 200 19.90 -20.45 4.22
C PHE A 200 21.08 -21.40 4.40
N THR A 201 22.25 -20.96 3.97
CA THR A 201 23.50 -21.61 4.37
C THR A 201 23.86 -21.15 5.77
N CYS A 202 24.16 -22.09 6.66
CA CYS A 202 24.45 -21.81 8.05
C CYS A 202 25.74 -22.49 8.52
N ALA A 203 26.31 -21.97 9.61
CA ALA A 203 27.40 -22.63 10.32
C ALA A 203 27.11 -22.65 11.81
N ARG A 204 27.73 -23.59 12.54
CA ARG A 204 27.58 -23.68 13.99
C ARG A 204 28.04 -22.38 14.66
N ALA A 205 27.20 -21.81 15.53
CA ALA A 205 27.59 -20.65 16.31
C ALA A 205 28.71 -21.07 17.31
N LEU A 206 29.93 -20.56 17.10
CA LEU A 206 31.01 -20.72 18.07
C LEU A 206 30.81 -19.72 19.20
N SER A 207 30.95 -20.18 20.45
CA SER A 207 30.72 -19.43 21.70
C SER A 207 31.47 -18.10 21.83
N GLU A 208 32.40 -17.79 20.93
CA GLU A 208 33.31 -16.66 21.00
C GLU A 208 32.73 -15.36 20.43
N ASN A 209 31.64 -15.42 19.64
CA ASN A 209 31.01 -14.24 19.04
C ASN A 209 29.55 -14.07 19.49
N ARG A 210 29.33 -14.00 20.81
CA ARG A 210 28.01 -13.80 21.44
C ARG A 210 27.56 -12.33 21.26
N PRO A 211 26.57 -11.98 20.42
CA PRO A 211 25.69 -10.87 20.79
C PRO A 211 24.88 -11.34 22.00
N VAL A 212 24.97 -10.60 23.10
CA VAL A 212 24.23 -10.89 24.32
C VAL A 212 22.74 -10.87 23.99
N PHE A 213 22.08 -12.03 24.05
CA PHE A 213 20.63 -12.13 24.01
C PHE A 213 20.05 -11.34 25.19
N ILE A 214 19.61 -10.11 24.95
CA ILE A 214 18.76 -9.39 25.89
C ILE A 214 17.35 -9.89 25.66
N LYS A 215 16.93 -10.86 26.47
CA LYS A 215 15.51 -11.22 26.60
C LYS A 215 14.74 -9.93 26.93
N PRO A 216 13.71 -9.52 26.16
CA PRO A 216 12.86 -8.42 26.60
C PRO A 216 12.22 -8.84 27.93
N SER A 217 12.36 -7.97 28.94
CA SER A 217 11.74 -8.15 30.25
C SER A 217 10.23 -8.38 30.04
N PRO A 218 9.59 -9.33 30.76
CA PRO A 218 8.15 -9.54 30.65
C PRO A 218 7.30 -8.37 31.17
N ASN A 219 7.91 -7.31 31.71
CA ASN A 219 7.22 -6.14 32.25
C ASN A 219 8.00 -4.86 31.90
N ALA A 220 7.57 -4.18 30.83
CA ALA A 220 7.77 -2.75 30.60
C ALA A 220 6.70 -2.26 29.62
#